data_AF-A0A7V3U673-F1
#
_entry.id   AF-A0A7V3U673-F1
#
_cell.length_a   1.000
_cell.length_b   1.000
_cell.length_c   1.000
_cell.angle_alpha   90.00
_cell.angle_beta   90.00
_cell.angle_gamma   90.00
#
_symmetry.space_group_name_H-M   'P 1'
#
loop_
_entity.id
_entity.type
_entity.pdbx_description
1 polymer ?
#
loop_
_entity_poly.entity_id
_entity_poly.type
_entity_poly.pdbx_seq_one_letter_code
_entity_poly.pdbx_strand_id
1 'polypeptide(L)' 'MGKARKTPRDFNIVIVGQNGRLQYEAVMFAASLRHSDPDFKGRLFVAEPQPGDKWSKDPRMSDDVRALLEHLGAE' A
#
# COMPACT_ATOMS: atom_id res chain seq x y z
N MET A 1 -9.41 -37.08 12.93
CA MET A 1 -8.30 -36.58 12.10
C MET A 1 -8.33 -35.05 12.04
N GLY A 2 -7.27 -34.38 12.47
CA GLY A 2 -7.12 -32.92 12.27
C GLY A 2 -6.81 -32.61 10.81
N LYS A 3 -7.45 -31.59 10.23
CA LYS A 3 -7.16 -31.13 8.86
C LYS A 3 -5.70 -30.67 8.78
N ALA A 4 -4.96 -31.13 7.77
CA ALA A 4 -3.62 -30.63 7.49
C ALA A 4 -3.68 -29.11 7.26
N ARG A 5 -2.90 -28.35 8.04
CA ARG A 5 -2.80 -26.89 7.92
C ARG A 5 -2.04 -26.58 6.63
N LYS A 6 -2.70 -25.97 5.64
CA LYS A 6 -2.03 -25.49 4.43
C LYS A 6 -0.97 -24.48 4.86
N THR A 7 0.27 -24.67 4.40
CA THR A 7 1.31 -23.65 4.53
C THR A 7 0.80 -22.38 3.85
N PRO A 8 0.75 -21.23 4.55
CA PRO A 8 0.39 -19.98 3.92
C PRO A 8 1.33 -19.75 2.73
N ARG A 9 0.76 -19.55 1.54
CA ARG A 9 1.54 -19.07 0.40
C ARG A 9 1.72 -17.57 0.60
N ASP A 10 2.91 -17.08 0.32
CA ASP A 10 3.17 -15.64 0.27
C ASP A 10 2.20 -15.00 -0.74
N PHE A 11 1.72 -13.80 -0.41
CA PHE A 11 0.79 -13.05 -1.24
C PHE A 11 1.18 -11.59 -1.21
N ASN A 12 0.87 -10.88 -2.29
CA ASN A 12 1.08 -9.44 -2.37
C ASN A 12 -0.19 -8.69 -2.01
N ILE A 13 -0.03 -7.45 -1.56
CA ILE A 13 -1.11 -6.52 -1.27
C ILE A 13 -1.01 -5.36 -2.27
N VAL A 14 -2.13 -4.98 -2.86
CA VAL A 14 -2.25 -3.74 -3.64
C VAL A 14 -3.28 -2.86 -2.92
N ILE A 15 -2.90 -1.62 -2.63
CA ILE A 15 -3.82 -0.57 -2.18
C ILE A 15 -3.82 0.58 -3.19
N VAL A 16 -4.83 1.44 -3.14
CA VAL A 16 -4.88 2.65 -3.97
C VAL A 16 -4.55 3.85 -3.09
N GLY A 17 -3.49 4.58 -3.47
CA GLY A 17 -3.10 5.85 -2.86
C GLY A 17 -3.47 7.01 -3.80
N GLN A 18 -4.11 8.05 -3.27
CA GLN A 18 -4.57 9.19 -4.05
C GLN A 18 -4.45 10.48 -3.23
N ASN A 19 -4.22 11.61 -3.90
CA ASN A 19 -4.25 12.93 -3.29
C ASN A 19 -5.45 13.14 -2.34
N GLY A 20 -5.28 14.01 -1.35
CA GLY A 20 -6.25 14.27 -0.31
C GLY A 20 -6.05 13.34 0.89
N ARG A 21 -7.13 12.74 1.39
CA ARG A 21 -7.09 11.91 2.60
C ARG A 21 -6.49 10.52 2.35
N LEU A 22 -6.71 9.94 1.17
CA LEU A 22 -6.30 8.56 0.86
C LEU A 22 -4.79 8.35 0.89
N GLN A 23 -3.99 9.36 0.51
CA GLN A 23 -2.53 9.26 0.57
C GLN A 23 -2.02 9.04 2.01
N TYR A 24 -2.63 9.69 3.01
CA TYR A 24 -2.26 9.51 4.42
C TYR A 24 -2.74 8.16 4.96
N GLU A 25 -3.89 7.68 4.49
CA GLU A 25 -4.39 6.34 4.84
C GLU A 25 -3.49 5.24 4.26
N ALA A 26 -2.95 5.44 3.05
CA ALA A 26 -1.95 4.54 2.47
C ALA A 26 -0.67 4.46 3.33
N VAL A 27 -0.18 5.61 3.81
CA VAL A 27 0.95 5.66 4.75
C VAL A 27 0.63 4.94 6.05
N MET A 28 -0.55 5.21 6.64
CA MET A 28 -0.99 4.55 7.87
C MET A 28 -1.07 3.04 7.69
N PHE A 29 -1.57 2.56 6.54
CA PHE A 29 -1.59 1.14 6.23
C PHE A 29 -0.18 0.56 6.16
N ALA A 30 0.73 1.18 5.40
CA ALA A 30 2.11 0.72 5.25
C ALA A 30 2.84 0.66 6.61
N ALA A 31 2.70 1.70 7.43
CA ALA A 31 3.29 1.75 8.77
C ALA A 31 2.69 0.67 9.69
N SER A 32 1.37 0.48 9.65
CA SER A 32 0.68 -0.54 10.46
C SER A 32 1.08 -1.97 10.04
N LEU A 33 1.26 -2.21 8.74
CA LEU A 33 1.76 -3.49 8.23
C LEU A 33 3.16 -3.76 8.74
N ARG A 34 4.09 -2.81 8.62
CA ARG A 34 5.47 -2.97 9.11
C ARG A 34 5.56 -3.12 10.62
N HIS A 35 4.65 -2.49 11.36
CA HIS A 35 4.57 -2.67 12.80
C HIS A 35 4.01 -4.04 13.20
N SER A 36 2.98 -4.52 12.49
CA SER A 36 2.23 -5.72 12.86
C SER A 36 2.83 -7.02 12.30
N ASP A 37 3.50 -6.93 11.15
CA ASP A 37 4.19 -8.02 10.46
C ASP A 37 5.50 -7.48 9.83
N PRO A 38 6.54 -7.24 10.64
CA PRO A 38 7.82 -6.68 10.16
C PRO A 38 8.51 -7.58 9.13
N ASP A 39 8.21 -8.88 9.16
CA ASP A 39 8.78 -9.90 8.30
C ASP A 39 7.86 -10.30 7.13
N PHE A 40 6.80 -9.52 6.87
CA PHE A 40 5.83 -9.79 5.81
C PHE A 40 6.55 -10.12 4.49
N LYS A 41 6.40 -11.37 4.03
CA LYS A 41 7.15 -11.92 2.89
C LYS A 41 6.60 -11.48 1.53
N GLY A 42 5.40 -10.91 1.52
CA GLY A 42 4.79 -10.32 0.33
C GLY A 42 5.27 -8.90 0.04
N ARG A 43 4.89 -8.40 -1.14
CA ARG A 43 5.11 -7.01 -1.54
C ARG A 43 3.86 -6.18 -1.28
N LEU A 44 4.05 -4.92 -0.87
CA LEU A 44 2.98 -3.92 -0.76
C LEU A 44 3.11 -2.95 -1.93
N PHE A 45 2.13 -2.96 -2.83
CA PHE A 45 2.03 -2.02 -3.93
C PHE A 45 1.04 -0.90 -3.61
N VAL A 46 1.39 0.32 -3.99
CA VAL A 46 0.49 1.49 -3.93
C VAL A 46 0.20 1.95 -5.34
N ALA A 47 -0.97 1.57 -5.85
CA ALA A 47 -1.45 2.03 -7.14
C ALA A 47 -1.89 3.50 -7.05
N GLU A 48 -1.36 4.34 -7.94
CA GLU A 48 -1.69 5.76 -7.99
C GLU A 48 -2.47 6.12 -9.27
N PRO A 49 -3.64 6.76 -9.16
CA PRO A 49 -4.36 7.26 -10.33
C PRO A 49 -3.56 8.37 -11.01
N GLN A 50 -3.51 8.33 -12.34
CA GLN A 50 -2.89 9.37 -13.16
C GLN A 50 -3.93 10.41 -13.61
N PRO A 51 -3.53 11.67 -13.87
CA PRO A 51 -4.42 12.71 -14.38
C PRO A 51 -5.14 12.31 -15.69
N GLY A 52 -6.36 12.79 -15.89
CA GLY A 52 -7.14 12.58 -17.11
C GLY A 52 -8.56 13.11 -17.00
N ASP A 53 -9.35 12.99 -18.07
CA ASP A 53 -10.69 13.62 -18.21
C ASP A 53 -11.70 13.26 -17.11
N LYS A 54 -11.47 12.14 -16.41
CA LYS A 54 -12.33 11.67 -15.30
C LYS A 54 -12.04 12.37 -13.96
N TRP A 55 -11.01 13.20 -13.89
CA TRP A 55 -10.57 13.87 -12.66
C TRP A 55 -10.66 15.38 -12.80
N SER A 56 -11.39 16.03 -11.88
CA SER A 56 -11.51 17.49 -11.83
C SER A 56 -10.28 18.20 -11.24
N LYS A 57 -9.40 17.45 -10.57
CA LYS A 57 -8.14 17.92 -9.97
C LYS A 57 -7.08 16.85 -10.14
N ASP A 58 -5.80 17.21 -10.00
CA ASP A 58 -4.69 16.26 -10.05
C ASP A 58 -4.82 15.21 -8.92
N PRO A 59 -5.01 13.92 -9.26
CA PRO A 59 -5.25 12.89 -8.28
C PRO A 59 -3.95 12.28 -7.71
N ARG A 60 -2.78 12.68 -8.20
CA ARG A 60 -1.49 12.14 -7.75
C ARG A 60 -1.16 12.57 -6.32
N MET A 61 -0.60 11.65 -5.54
CA MET A 61 -0.08 11.90 -4.19
C MET A 61 1.11 12.88 -4.25
N SER A 62 1.39 13.54 -3.13
CA SER A 62 2.59 14.37 -3.03
C SER A 62 3.87 13.53 -3.02
N ASP A 63 4.98 14.15 -3.45
CA ASP A 63 6.29 13.50 -3.47
C ASP A 63 6.76 13.08 -2.07
N ASP A 64 6.47 13.90 -1.05
CA ASP A 64 6.78 13.57 0.35
C ASP A 64 6.07 12.29 0.82
N VAL A 65 4.81 12.10 0.41
CA VAL A 65 4.05 10.88 0.75
C VAL A 65 4.60 9.68 0.00
N ARG A 66 4.96 9.84 -1.28
CA ARG A 66 5.60 8.77 -2.05
C ARG A 66 6.92 8.32 -1.42
N ALA A 67 7.78 9.28 -1.06
CA ALA A 67 9.06 9.00 -0.39
C ALA A 67 8.86 8.28 0.95
N LEU A 68 7.84 8.65 1.73
CA LEU A 68 7.53 7.97 2.98
C LEU A 68 7.00 6.55 2.77
N LEU A 69 6.17 6.32 1.75
CA LEU A 69 5.70 4.98 1.38
C LEU A 69 6.86 4.07 0.95
N GLU A 70 7.77 4.59 0.13
CA GLU A 70 9.00 3.89 -0.26
C GLU A 70 9.88 3.56 0.96
N HIS A 71 10.04 4.51 1.89
CA HIS A 71 10.76 4.29 3.15
C HIS A 71 10.13 3.17 4.00
N LEU A 72 8.81 3.03 3.96
CA LEU A 72 8.06 1.95 4.63
C LEU A 72 8.06 0.63 3.84
N GLY A 73 8.82 0.55 2.74
CA GLY A 73 8.95 -0.63 1.90
C GLY A 73 7.69 -0.95 1.10
N ALA A 74 6.95 0.08 0.70
CA ALA A 74 5.92 -0.01 -0.33
C ALA A 74 6.49 0.34 -1.71
N GLU A 75 5.84 -0.14 -2.77
CA GLU A 75 6.27 -0.05 -4.17
C GLU A 75 5.22 0.56 -5.10
#